data_AF-A0AAD6II77-F1
#
_entry.id   AF-A0AAD6II77-F1
#
_cell.length_a   1.000
_cell.length_b   1.000
_cell.length_c   1.000
_cell.angle_alpha   90.00
_cell.angle_beta   90.00
_cell.angle_gamma   90.00
#
_symmetry.space_group_name_H-M   'P 1'
#
loop_
_entity.id
_entity.type
_entity.pdbx_description
1 polymer ?
#
loop_
_entity_poly.entity_id
_entity_poly.type
_entity_poly.pdbx_seq_one_letter_code
_entity_poly.pdbx_strand_id
1 'polypeptide(L)'
;MVNLFQELHSWNQSFRVKLDLGVRGRRGDPAPEPHTEDWDGAGEYLWDYKDGRSFSTPPYRARFLSDMPDLASVPIRVSYQFIPKSLQVLDYEREKEENWKQTLSPLNVIPSGIDSMSINLRDLSVNLRELKFKNSALAYDFMCPLDGEGKPELGSLHWPHLKILEVEYVRPWLPSGEPTYHYTAEDQAEINQIDDWDWEICDLERGWLGPTERIEEHFHRLLISMGYAAQRMPSLKSLRFEIQSENEFILYFRNTADEITLGWECYPEYQPDERVAKAWNIDPDDSKVDFAYQYDASVALKSWPPEPHS
;
A
#
# COMPACT_ATOMS: atom_id res chain seq x y z
N MET A 1 17.43 -25.62 -7.33
CA MET A 1 16.68 -24.41 -6.97
C MET A 1 16.78 -24.28 -5.46
N VAL A 2 17.53 -23.29 -4.96
CA VAL A 2 17.77 -23.12 -3.52
C VAL A 2 16.53 -22.47 -2.92
N ASN A 3 15.89 -23.13 -1.96
CA ASN A 3 14.73 -22.58 -1.27
C ASN A 3 15.25 -21.62 -0.19
N LEU A 4 15.12 -20.31 -0.44
CA LEU A 4 15.53 -19.23 0.45
C LEU A 4 15.06 -19.46 1.90
N PHE A 5 13.89 -20.05 2.09
CA PHE A 5 13.32 -20.29 3.41
C PHE A 5 13.84 -21.56 4.10
N GLN A 6 14.36 -22.55 3.37
CA GLN A 6 15.13 -23.66 3.97
C GLN A 6 16.47 -23.18 4.53
N GLU A 7 17.12 -22.23 3.84
CA GLU A 7 18.37 -21.62 4.31
C GLU A 7 18.12 -20.75 5.55
N LEU A 8 17.08 -19.90 5.55
CA LEU A 8 16.72 -19.06 6.71
C LEU A 8 16.35 -19.88 7.95
N HIS A 9 15.78 -21.08 7.80
CA HIS A 9 15.47 -21.98 8.92
C HIS A 9 16.73 -22.51 9.63
N SER A 10 17.86 -22.57 8.93
CA SER A 10 19.13 -23.04 9.50
C SER A 10 19.85 -21.97 10.35
N TRP A 11 19.37 -20.72 10.34
CA TRP A 11 20.03 -19.60 11.02
C TRP A 11 19.62 -19.53 12.50
N ASN A 12 20.60 -19.32 13.37
CA ASN A 12 20.40 -19.22 14.82
C ASN A 12 19.50 -18.02 15.20
N GLN A 13 18.69 -18.18 16.25
CA GLN A 13 17.60 -17.31 16.73
C GLN A 13 18.04 -15.91 17.23
N SER A 14 19.33 -15.57 17.15
CA SER A 14 19.91 -14.34 17.68
C SER A 14 20.13 -13.24 16.63
N PHE A 15 19.79 -13.46 15.36
CA PHE A 15 20.02 -12.48 14.30
C PHE A 15 18.77 -11.65 13.98
N ARG A 16 18.98 -10.34 13.81
CA ARG A 16 18.00 -9.44 13.17
C ARG A 16 18.11 -9.68 11.66
N VAL A 17 17.04 -10.18 11.05
CA VAL A 17 17.00 -10.41 9.59
C VAL A 17 16.35 -9.19 8.94
N LYS A 18 17.09 -8.50 8.06
CA LYS A 18 16.51 -7.61 7.06
C LYS A 18 16.33 -8.43 5.79
N LEU A 19 15.11 -8.52 5.29
CA LEU A 19 14.77 -9.28 4.10
C LEU A 19 14.37 -8.30 3.00
N ASP A 20 15.35 -7.90 2.19
CA ASP A 20 15.12 -7.06 1.00
C ASP A 20 14.69 -7.96 -0.17
N LEU A 21 13.37 -8.08 -0.41
CA LEU A 21 12.81 -8.80 -1.54
C LEU A 21 12.60 -7.85 -2.72
N GLY A 22 13.65 -7.66 -3.52
CA GLY A 22 13.50 -7.04 -4.84
C GLY A 22 12.89 -8.04 -5.82
N VAL A 23 11.66 -7.79 -6.27
CA VAL A 23 11.13 -8.45 -7.47
C VAL A 23 11.77 -7.77 -8.67
N ARG A 24 12.99 -8.18 -8.99
CA ARG A 24 13.62 -7.76 -10.24
C ARG A 24 13.05 -8.62 -11.35
N GLY A 25 12.30 -8.01 -12.26
CA GLY A 25 12.09 -8.58 -13.59
C GLY A 25 13.47 -8.84 -14.20
N ARG A 26 13.85 -10.11 -14.36
CA ARG A 26 15.17 -10.44 -14.89
C ARG A 26 15.17 -10.24 -16.41
N ARG A 27 15.82 -9.16 -16.80
CA ARG A 27 16.55 -9.02 -18.07
C ARG A 27 17.66 -10.08 -18.13
N GLY A 28 17.65 -10.92 -19.16
CA GLY A 28 18.70 -11.90 -19.43
C GLY A 28 18.55 -12.56 -20.80
N ASP A 29 19.21 -11.97 -21.81
CA ASP A 29 19.56 -12.49 -23.16
C ASP A 29 18.45 -12.95 -24.12
N PRO A 30 18.68 -12.86 -25.46
CA PRO A 30 17.86 -12.02 -26.33
C PRO A 30 16.91 -12.87 -27.18
N ALA A 31 15.83 -13.33 -26.59
CA ALA A 31 14.64 -13.62 -27.37
C ALA A 31 13.52 -12.75 -26.81
N PRO A 32 12.94 -11.85 -27.61
CA PRO A 32 11.60 -11.35 -27.31
C PRO A 32 10.69 -12.55 -27.01
N GLU A 33 9.67 -12.37 -26.17
CA GLU A 33 8.65 -13.39 -26.04
C GLU A 33 8.12 -13.76 -27.44
N PRO A 34 7.79 -15.03 -27.72
CA PRO A 34 7.25 -15.41 -29.02
C PRO A 34 6.06 -14.50 -29.38
N HIS A 35 6.09 -13.90 -30.57
CA HIS A 35 5.06 -12.96 -31.05
C HIS A 35 5.09 -11.54 -30.47
N THR A 36 6.22 -11.12 -29.88
CA THR A 36 6.52 -9.71 -29.63
C THR A 36 7.05 -9.03 -30.90
N GLU A 37 6.48 -7.87 -31.25
CA GLU A 37 6.97 -7.02 -32.35
C GLU A 37 7.67 -5.78 -31.75
N ASP A 38 8.86 -5.47 -32.27
CA ASP A 38 9.59 -4.25 -31.92
C ASP A 38 8.89 -3.05 -32.60
N TRP A 39 8.67 -1.97 -31.85
CA TRP A 39 8.09 -0.73 -32.38
C TRP A 39 9.21 0.23 -32.80
N ASP A 40 9.16 0.76 -34.02
CA ASP A 40 10.24 1.57 -34.62
C ASP A 40 10.56 2.87 -33.84
N GLY A 41 9.66 3.33 -32.97
CA GLY A 41 9.87 4.47 -32.05
C GLY A 41 10.48 4.11 -30.69
N ALA A 42 10.54 2.82 -30.34
CA ALA A 42 11.07 2.34 -29.06
C ALA A 42 12.62 2.44 -28.99
N GLY A 43 13.27 2.65 -30.13
CA GLY A 43 14.73 2.81 -30.26
C GLY A 43 15.29 4.12 -29.67
N GLU A 44 14.44 5.12 -29.38
CA GLU A 44 14.90 6.34 -28.70
C GLU A 44 15.16 6.12 -27.19
N TYR A 45 14.68 4.99 -26.64
CA TYR A 45 14.85 4.58 -25.24
C TYR A 45 16.03 3.65 -25.01
N LEU A 46 17.05 3.64 -25.88
CA LEU A 46 18.19 2.74 -25.74
C LEU A 46 19.21 3.19 -24.67
N TRP A 47 19.02 4.34 -24.01
CA TRP A 47 20.03 4.90 -23.12
C TRP A 47 19.55 5.07 -21.68
N ASP A 48 20.29 4.47 -20.74
CA ASP A 48 20.22 4.78 -19.31
C ASP A 48 20.86 6.17 -19.05
N TYR A 49 20.02 7.17 -18.74
CA TYR A 49 20.44 8.56 -18.55
C TYR A 49 21.24 8.83 -17.28
N LYS A 50 21.44 7.84 -16.40
CA LYS A 50 22.26 8.02 -15.19
C LYS A 50 23.75 7.82 -15.48
N ASP A 51 24.10 6.90 -16.37
CA ASP A 51 25.48 6.42 -16.53
C ASP A 51 25.97 6.38 -18.00
N GLY A 52 25.07 6.53 -18.98
CA GLY A 52 25.39 6.66 -20.41
C GLY A 52 26.03 5.43 -21.06
N ARG A 53 26.04 4.26 -20.40
CA ARG A 53 26.72 3.04 -20.86
C ARG A 53 25.89 1.76 -20.80
N SER A 54 24.66 1.85 -20.34
CA SER A 54 23.72 0.72 -20.29
C SER A 54 22.72 0.88 -21.43
N PHE A 55 22.65 -0.10 -22.33
CA PHE A 55 21.50 -0.22 -23.22
C PHE A 55 20.26 -0.38 -22.34
N SER A 56 19.21 0.41 -22.52
CA SER A 56 17.89 0.12 -21.93
C SER A 56 17.06 -0.74 -22.90
N THR A 57 16.17 -1.58 -22.38
CA THR A 57 15.32 -2.42 -23.23
C THR A 57 14.28 -1.51 -23.88
N PRO A 58 14.09 -1.56 -25.22
CA PRO A 58 13.01 -0.83 -25.85
C PRO A 58 11.68 -1.22 -25.18
N PRO A 59 10.76 -0.29 -24.91
CA PRO A 59 9.40 -0.67 -24.56
C PRO A 59 8.84 -1.57 -25.68
N TYR A 60 8.40 -2.78 -25.32
CA TYR A 60 7.76 -3.72 -26.24
C TYR A 60 6.42 -4.14 -25.67
N ARG A 61 5.47 -4.45 -26.57
CA ARG A 61 4.14 -4.92 -26.19
C ARG A 61 4.18 -6.44 -26.01
N ALA A 62 3.99 -6.92 -24.79
CA ALA A 62 3.62 -8.32 -24.56
C ALA A 62 2.15 -8.48 -24.97
N ARG A 63 1.90 -9.02 -26.18
CA ARG A 63 0.55 -9.39 -26.60
C ARG A 63 0.21 -10.71 -25.91
N PHE A 64 -0.52 -10.63 -24.80
CA PHE A 64 -1.17 -11.82 -24.26
C PHE A 64 -2.21 -12.27 -25.30
N LEU A 65 -1.95 -13.42 -25.92
CA LEU A 65 -2.95 -14.10 -26.74
C LEU A 65 -4.21 -14.18 -25.88
N SER A 66 -5.33 -13.71 -26.42
CA SER A 66 -6.63 -13.54 -25.77
C SER A 66 -7.25 -14.81 -25.19
N ASP A 67 -6.50 -15.91 -25.12
CA ASP A 67 -6.93 -17.24 -24.72
C ASP A 67 -5.99 -17.89 -23.68
N MET A 68 -5.27 -17.10 -22.87
CA MET A 68 -4.48 -17.63 -21.73
C MET A 68 -5.21 -17.37 -20.40
N PRO A 69 -6.19 -18.21 -19.99
CA PRO A 69 -6.70 -18.20 -18.62
C PRO A 69 -5.61 -18.59 -17.59
N ASP A 70 -4.49 -19.12 -18.09
CA ASP A 70 -3.32 -19.58 -17.34
C ASP A 70 -2.12 -18.64 -17.49
N LEU A 71 -2.35 -17.32 -17.49
CA LEU A 71 -1.37 -16.46 -16.83
C LEU A 71 -1.36 -16.95 -15.39
N ALA A 72 -0.45 -17.89 -15.10
CA ALA A 72 0.01 -18.11 -13.76
C ALA A 72 0.46 -16.73 -13.32
N SER A 73 -0.43 -16.01 -12.62
CA SER A 73 -0.07 -15.06 -11.59
C SER A 73 1.08 -15.80 -10.92
N VAL A 74 2.33 -15.42 -11.18
CA VAL A 74 3.45 -16.00 -10.45
C VAL A 74 3.13 -15.48 -9.08
N PRO A 75 2.48 -16.28 -8.22
CA PRO A 75 2.10 -15.74 -6.95
C PRO A 75 3.47 -15.53 -6.35
N ILE A 76 3.79 -14.31 -5.96
CA ILE A 76 4.78 -14.15 -4.92
C ILE A 76 4.07 -14.70 -3.68
N ARG A 77 3.92 -16.02 -3.63
CA ARG A 77 3.75 -16.80 -2.42
C ARG A 77 5.09 -16.61 -1.73
N VAL A 78 5.23 -15.47 -1.07
CA VAL A 78 5.98 -15.46 0.17
C VAL A 78 5.23 -16.47 1.02
N SER A 79 5.68 -17.73 1.03
CA SER A 79 5.10 -18.71 1.93
C SER A 79 5.61 -18.32 3.31
N TYR A 80 4.85 -17.46 3.98
CA TYR A 80 5.10 -16.97 5.34
C TYR A 80 5.11 -18.08 6.40
N GLN A 81 4.88 -19.34 5.99
CA GLN A 81 5.04 -20.56 6.79
C GLN A 81 6.43 -20.74 7.44
N PHE A 82 7.42 -19.91 7.08
CA PHE A 82 8.80 -20.02 7.57
C PHE A 82 9.32 -18.80 8.34
N ILE A 83 8.47 -17.84 8.72
CA ILE A 83 8.93 -16.71 9.54
C ILE A 83 9.19 -17.17 11.00
N PRO A 84 10.38 -16.89 11.56
CA PRO A 84 10.68 -17.22 12.94
C PRO A 84 9.70 -16.54 13.90
N LYS A 85 9.15 -17.28 14.86
CA LYS A 85 8.32 -16.73 15.95
C LYS A 85 9.06 -15.69 16.81
N SER A 86 10.38 -15.63 16.71
CA SER A 86 11.23 -14.65 17.36
C SER A 86 11.41 -13.35 16.56
N LEU A 87 10.85 -13.24 15.35
CA LEU A 87 10.93 -12.02 14.56
C LEU A 87 10.21 -10.90 15.32
N GLN A 88 10.94 -9.83 15.64
CA GLN A 88 10.41 -8.66 16.34
C GLN A 88 10.42 -7.41 15.47
N VAL A 89 11.17 -7.40 14.37
CA VAL A 89 11.30 -6.24 13.49
C VAL A 89 11.16 -6.75 12.08
N LEU A 90 10.16 -6.23 11.37
CA LEU A 90 10.03 -6.41 9.93
C LEU A 90 10.17 -5.05 9.27
N ASP A 91 11.13 -4.95 8.36
CA ASP A 91 11.30 -3.82 7.46
C ASP A 91 11.25 -4.37 6.05
N TYR A 92 10.15 -4.06 5.36
CA TYR A 92 9.86 -4.52 4.02
C TYR A 92 9.74 -3.31 3.09
N GLU A 93 10.55 -3.33 2.04
CA GLU A 93 10.50 -2.33 0.98
C GLU A 93 10.53 -3.05 -0.36
N ARG A 94 9.51 -2.76 -1.18
CA ARG A 94 9.44 -3.22 -2.57
C ARG A 94 9.95 -2.11 -3.50
N GLU A 95 10.35 -2.46 -4.72
CA GLU A 95 10.41 -1.47 -5.80
C GLU A 95 8.99 -0.92 -6.07
N LYS A 96 8.93 0.36 -6.48
CA LYS A 96 7.68 1.12 -6.63
C LYS A 96 6.71 0.39 -7.56
N GLU A 97 5.56 -0.02 -7.01
CA GLU A 97 4.47 -0.62 -7.77
C GLU A 97 3.69 0.48 -8.49
N GLU A 98 3.87 0.63 -9.80
CA GLU A 98 3.20 1.66 -10.60
C GLU A 98 2.48 1.08 -11.80
N ASN A 99 1.39 1.72 -12.20
CA ASN A 99 0.83 1.55 -13.53
C ASN A 99 1.81 2.13 -14.56
N TRP A 100 1.76 1.63 -15.80
CA TRP A 100 2.56 2.20 -16.89
C TRP A 100 2.22 3.67 -17.17
N LYS A 101 0.96 4.05 -16.93
CA LYS A 101 0.43 5.41 -16.95
C LYS A 101 -0.54 5.58 -15.80
N GLN A 102 -0.64 6.79 -15.25
CA GLN A 102 -1.55 7.04 -14.13
C GLN A 102 -3.01 6.82 -14.54
N THR A 103 -3.35 7.20 -15.78
CA THR A 103 -4.69 7.06 -16.38
C THR A 103 -5.14 5.62 -16.64
N LEU A 104 -4.23 4.64 -16.55
CA LEU A 104 -4.59 3.23 -16.67
C LEU A 104 -5.24 2.72 -15.39
N SER A 105 -6.22 1.84 -15.56
CA SER A 105 -6.82 1.13 -14.43
C SER A 105 -5.76 0.30 -13.68
N PRO A 106 -5.76 0.32 -12.33
CA PRO A 106 -4.87 -0.53 -11.56
C PRO A 106 -5.08 -2.02 -11.82
N LEU A 107 -4.00 -2.79 -11.76
CA LEU A 107 -4.05 -4.24 -11.92
C LEU A 107 -4.68 -4.90 -10.68
N ASN A 108 -5.61 -5.83 -10.92
CA ASN A 108 -6.07 -6.74 -9.89
C ASN A 108 -5.00 -7.82 -9.63
N VAL A 109 -4.29 -7.72 -8.50
CA VAL A 109 -3.24 -8.67 -8.11
C VAL A 109 -3.77 -9.82 -7.24
N ILE A 110 -5.07 -9.83 -6.93
CA ILE A 110 -5.77 -10.87 -6.17
C ILE A 110 -6.98 -11.41 -6.95
N PRO A 111 -6.82 -11.93 -8.18
CA PRO A 111 -7.95 -12.42 -8.98
C PRO A 111 -8.71 -13.58 -8.32
N SER A 112 -8.07 -14.28 -7.38
CA SER A 112 -8.72 -15.31 -6.56
C SER A 112 -9.67 -14.79 -5.48
N GLY A 113 -9.69 -13.46 -5.24
CA GLY A 113 -10.41 -12.80 -4.15
C GLY A 113 -9.72 -12.91 -2.78
N ILE A 114 -8.63 -13.69 -2.66
CA ILE A 114 -7.92 -13.89 -1.39
C ILE A 114 -6.69 -12.98 -1.35
N ASP A 115 -6.76 -11.92 -0.53
CA ASP A 115 -5.62 -11.06 -0.24
C ASP A 115 -4.65 -11.71 0.76
N SER A 116 -3.85 -12.64 0.25
CA SER A 116 -2.86 -13.35 1.04
C SER A 116 -1.79 -12.41 1.59
N MET A 117 -1.48 -11.30 0.92
CA MET A 117 -0.43 -10.38 1.36
C MET A 117 -0.87 -9.66 2.64
N SER A 118 -2.04 -9.01 2.61
CA SER A 118 -2.61 -8.31 3.77
C SER A 118 -2.88 -9.26 4.93
N ILE A 119 -3.43 -10.45 4.66
CA ILE A 119 -3.68 -11.48 5.69
C ILE A 119 -2.38 -11.89 6.38
N ASN A 120 -1.35 -12.24 5.61
CA ASN A 120 -0.09 -12.69 6.20
C ASN A 120 0.61 -11.55 6.94
N LEU A 121 0.61 -10.33 6.40
CA LEU A 121 1.20 -9.16 7.06
C LEU A 121 0.55 -8.91 8.42
N ARG A 122 -0.78 -8.97 8.49
CA ARG A 122 -1.54 -8.88 9.73
C ARG A 122 -1.14 -9.99 10.71
N ASP A 123 -1.19 -11.24 10.26
CA ASP A 123 -0.93 -12.40 11.12
C ASP A 123 0.50 -12.42 11.66
N LEU A 124 1.47 -11.84 10.94
CA LEU A 124 2.84 -11.63 11.42
C LEU A 124 2.93 -10.50 12.43
N SER A 125 2.24 -9.38 12.14
CA SER A 125 2.35 -8.15 12.92
C SER A 125 2.01 -8.34 14.41
N VAL A 126 1.17 -9.33 14.76
CA VAL A 126 0.77 -9.64 16.14
C VAL A 126 1.95 -9.94 17.07
N ASN A 127 3.06 -10.47 16.53
CA ASN A 127 4.27 -10.79 17.31
C ASN A 127 5.38 -9.75 17.15
N LEU A 128 5.22 -8.79 16.25
CA LEU A 128 6.24 -7.80 15.96
C LEU A 128 6.27 -6.69 17.02
N ARG A 129 7.46 -6.14 17.19
CA ARG A 129 7.71 -4.86 17.87
C ARG A 129 7.72 -3.70 16.88
N GLU A 130 8.21 -3.92 15.68
CA GLU A 130 8.32 -2.90 14.64
C GLU A 130 7.90 -3.50 13.30
N LEU A 131 6.98 -2.83 12.62
CA LEU A 131 6.57 -3.13 11.26
C LEU A 131 6.77 -1.87 10.41
N LYS A 132 7.64 -1.97 9.41
CA LYS A 132 7.82 -0.99 8.34
C LYS A 132 7.50 -1.66 7.01
N PHE A 133 6.62 -1.06 6.23
CA PHE A 133 6.12 -1.62 4.98
C PHE A 133 6.02 -0.53 3.93
N LYS A 134 6.70 -0.69 2.79
CA LYS A 134 6.78 0.36 1.78
C LYS A 134 6.48 -0.11 0.36
N ASN A 135 5.97 0.81 -0.45
CA ASN A 135 5.88 0.71 -1.91
C ASN A 135 5.02 -0.47 -2.41
N SER A 136 3.87 -0.74 -1.79
CA SER A 136 2.98 -1.83 -2.23
C SER A 136 1.52 -1.51 -1.97
N ALA A 137 0.64 -2.01 -2.84
CA ALA A 137 -0.79 -2.03 -2.58
C ALA A 137 -1.09 -2.87 -1.32
N LEU A 138 -2.03 -2.40 -0.50
CA LEU A 138 -2.39 -3.02 0.77
C LEU A 138 -3.88 -2.78 1.03
N ALA A 139 -4.58 -3.78 1.56
CA ALA A 139 -5.95 -3.57 2.02
C ALA A 139 -5.96 -2.57 3.18
N TYR A 140 -6.81 -1.56 3.11
CA TYR A 140 -6.85 -0.51 4.13
C TYR A 140 -7.36 -1.01 5.49
N ASP A 141 -8.10 -2.12 5.49
CA ASP A 141 -8.54 -2.82 6.71
C ASP A 141 -7.62 -3.97 7.14
N PHE A 142 -6.37 -4.05 6.63
CA PHE A 142 -5.51 -5.21 6.89
C PHE A 142 -5.24 -5.48 8.38
N MET A 143 -5.12 -4.46 9.24
CA MET A 143 -4.87 -4.69 10.67
C MET A 143 -6.09 -5.28 11.39
N CYS A 144 -7.28 -4.75 11.11
CA CYS A 144 -8.54 -5.21 11.64
C CYS A 144 -9.56 -5.30 10.49
N PRO A 145 -9.78 -6.51 9.94
CA PRO A 145 -10.75 -6.70 8.86
C PRO A 145 -12.11 -6.16 9.25
N LEU A 146 -12.79 -5.53 8.29
CA LEU A 146 -14.12 -4.96 8.50
C LEU A 146 -15.12 -5.65 7.58
N ASP A 147 -16.32 -5.93 8.09
CA ASP A 147 -17.43 -6.42 7.28
C ASP A 147 -17.93 -5.33 6.28
N GLY A 148 -18.96 -5.66 5.50
CA GLY A 148 -19.55 -4.73 4.54
C GLY A 148 -20.16 -3.47 5.18
N GLU A 149 -20.50 -3.51 6.47
CA GLU A 149 -21.04 -2.38 7.24
C GLU A 149 -19.94 -1.59 7.97
N GLY A 150 -18.68 -1.99 7.83
CA GLY A 150 -17.55 -1.38 8.53
C GLY A 150 -17.37 -1.85 9.98
N LYS A 151 -17.96 -2.99 10.37
CA LYS A 151 -17.82 -3.54 11.72
C LYS A 151 -16.58 -4.42 11.83
N PRO A 152 -15.85 -4.38 12.96
CA PRO A 152 -14.59 -5.08 13.11
C PRO A 152 -14.74 -6.59 13.33
N GLU A 153 -13.96 -7.38 12.60
CA GLU A 153 -13.83 -8.84 12.74
C GLU A 153 -12.53 -9.22 13.47
N LEU A 154 -12.32 -8.65 14.65
CA LEU A 154 -11.06 -8.74 15.41
C LEU A 154 -10.66 -10.16 15.86
N GLY A 155 -11.62 -11.08 16.02
CA GLY A 155 -11.38 -12.41 16.59
C GLY A 155 -10.46 -12.37 17.82
N SER A 156 -9.38 -13.17 17.80
CA SER A 156 -8.34 -13.22 18.83
C SER A 156 -7.11 -12.35 18.55
N LEU A 157 -7.17 -11.42 17.59
CA LEU A 157 -6.04 -10.57 17.22
C LEU A 157 -5.67 -9.62 18.37
N HIS A 158 -4.39 -9.53 18.67
CA HIS A 158 -3.81 -8.65 19.68
C HIS A 158 -2.33 -8.40 19.37
N TRP A 159 -1.84 -7.18 19.66
CA TRP A 159 -0.48 -6.74 19.34
C TRP A 159 0.23 -6.25 20.61
N PRO A 160 0.59 -7.16 21.52
CA PRO A 160 1.11 -6.79 22.84
C PRO A 160 2.44 -6.04 22.77
N HIS A 161 3.21 -6.26 21.71
CA HIS A 161 4.59 -5.80 21.60
C HIS A 161 4.83 -4.72 20.54
N LEU A 162 3.86 -4.47 19.66
CA LEU A 162 4.03 -3.54 18.54
C LEU A 162 4.19 -2.10 19.05
N LYS A 163 5.31 -1.47 18.72
CA LYS A 163 5.70 -0.11 19.12
C LYS A 163 5.72 0.86 17.95
N ILE A 164 6.11 0.38 16.77
CA ILE A 164 6.25 1.18 15.55
C ILE A 164 5.49 0.47 14.44
N LEU A 165 4.56 1.21 13.81
CA LEU A 165 3.86 0.79 12.61
C LEU A 165 4.01 1.89 11.55
N GLU A 166 4.85 1.66 10.56
CA GLU A 166 5.07 2.57 9.44
C GLU A 166 4.66 1.87 8.16
N VAL A 167 3.65 2.39 7.48
CA VAL A 167 3.20 1.91 6.18
C VAL A 167 3.29 3.10 5.24
N GLU A 168 4.26 3.11 4.34
CA GLU A 168 4.58 4.27 3.52
C GLU A 168 4.46 3.97 2.03
N TYR A 169 4.14 4.99 1.24
CA TYR A 169 3.99 4.87 -0.20
C TYR A 169 2.99 3.78 -0.61
N VAL A 170 1.88 3.68 0.13
CA VAL A 170 0.76 2.79 -0.23
C VAL A 170 0.10 3.34 -1.49
N ARG A 171 -0.26 2.45 -2.41
CA ARG A 171 -0.88 2.87 -3.66
C ARG A 171 -2.30 3.40 -3.46
N PRO A 172 -2.77 4.34 -4.30
CA PRO A 172 -4.13 4.88 -4.26
C PRO A 172 -5.15 3.92 -4.90
N TRP A 173 -4.97 2.62 -4.66
CA TRP A 173 -5.85 1.53 -5.05
C TRP A 173 -5.62 0.33 -4.13
N LEU A 174 -6.67 -0.47 -3.97
CA LEU A 174 -6.62 -1.72 -3.22
C LEU A 174 -5.95 -2.82 -4.06
N PRO A 175 -5.49 -3.93 -3.43
CA PRO A 175 -4.93 -5.07 -4.15
C PRO A 175 -5.88 -5.68 -5.21
N SER A 176 -7.19 -5.48 -5.06
CA SER A 176 -8.22 -5.88 -6.05
C SER A 176 -8.17 -5.06 -7.35
N GLY A 177 -7.36 -4.00 -7.40
CA GLY A 177 -7.36 -3.00 -8.47
C GLY A 177 -8.43 -1.92 -8.31
N GLU A 178 -9.24 -1.99 -7.24
CA GLU A 178 -10.25 -0.98 -6.94
C GLU A 178 -9.57 0.36 -6.58
N PRO A 179 -9.88 1.47 -7.27
CA PRO A 179 -9.26 2.76 -6.99
C PRO A 179 -9.78 3.34 -5.67
N THR A 180 -8.93 4.08 -4.94
CA THR A 180 -9.34 4.80 -3.71
C THR A 180 -9.51 6.30 -3.92
N TYR A 181 -9.25 6.76 -5.15
CA TYR A 181 -9.49 8.11 -5.63
C TYR A 181 -10.19 8.07 -6.99
N HIS A 182 -11.02 9.05 -7.27
CA HIS A 182 -11.60 9.33 -8.58
C HIS A 182 -10.83 10.42 -9.31
N TYR A 183 -10.95 10.38 -10.63
CA TYR A 183 -10.65 11.50 -11.50
C TYR A 183 -11.73 12.56 -11.38
N THR A 184 -11.37 13.83 -11.61
CA THR A 184 -12.38 14.86 -11.80
C THR A 184 -13.24 14.52 -13.02
N ALA A 185 -14.44 15.08 -13.12
CA ALA A 185 -15.31 14.85 -14.27
C ALA A 185 -14.67 15.26 -15.61
N GLU A 186 -13.79 16.27 -15.59
CA GLU A 186 -13.05 16.75 -16.76
C GLU A 186 -11.96 15.74 -17.16
N ASP A 187 -11.08 15.36 -16.22
CA ASP A 187 -10.01 14.38 -16.47
C ASP A 187 -10.60 13.04 -16.91
N GLN A 188 -11.69 12.59 -16.27
CA GLN A 188 -12.35 11.34 -16.65
C GLN A 188 -12.93 11.42 -18.08
N ALA A 189 -13.43 12.58 -18.51
CA ALA A 189 -13.91 12.77 -19.86
C ALA A 189 -12.78 12.77 -20.89
N GLU A 190 -11.60 13.29 -20.55
CA GLU A 190 -10.38 13.19 -21.37
C GLU A 190 -9.92 11.74 -21.49
N ILE A 191 -9.83 11.01 -20.37
CA ILE A 191 -9.45 9.60 -20.35
C ILE A 191 -10.40 8.75 -21.20
N ASN A 192 -11.71 9.02 -21.13
CA ASN A 192 -12.72 8.30 -21.91
C ASN A 192 -12.63 8.56 -23.43
N GLN A 193 -11.90 9.57 -23.87
CA GLN A 193 -11.65 9.89 -25.29
C GLN A 193 -10.37 9.22 -25.83
N ILE A 194 -9.65 8.46 -25.00
CA ILE A 194 -8.45 7.73 -25.42
C ILE A 194 -8.88 6.50 -26.24
N ASP A 195 -8.76 6.61 -27.56
CA ASP A 195 -9.12 5.56 -28.51
C ASP A 195 -8.00 4.52 -28.73
N ASP A 196 -6.74 4.89 -28.50
CA ASP A 196 -5.56 4.04 -28.68
C ASP A 196 -4.65 4.08 -27.45
N TRP A 197 -4.86 3.12 -26.55
CA TRP A 197 -4.06 2.98 -25.33
C TRP A 197 -2.61 2.59 -25.61
N ASP A 198 -2.30 1.92 -26.72
CA ASP A 198 -0.93 1.56 -27.04
C ASP A 198 -0.12 2.82 -27.38
N TRP A 199 -0.72 3.73 -28.15
CA TRP A 199 -0.14 5.04 -28.41
C TRP A 199 0.01 5.85 -27.12
N GLU A 200 -1.04 5.92 -26.30
CA GLU A 200 -1.04 6.69 -25.05
C GLU A 200 0.08 6.25 -24.08
N ILE A 201 0.33 4.95 -23.96
CA ILE A 201 1.40 4.39 -23.11
C ILE A 201 2.78 4.82 -23.62
N CYS A 202 2.97 4.86 -24.95
CA CYS A 202 4.24 5.22 -25.57
C CYS A 202 4.48 6.74 -25.66
N ASP A 203 3.44 7.55 -25.53
CA ASP A 203 3.51 9.01 -25.55
C ASP A 203 4.13 9.54 -24.24
N LEU A 204 5.18 10.36 -24.33
CA LEU A 204 5.90 10.85 -23.15
C LEU A 204 5.17 11.96 -22.40
N GLU A 205 4.31 12.71 -23.08
CA GLU A 205 3.67 13.91 -22.55
C GLU A 205 2.25 13.63 -22.03
N ARG A 206 1.60 12.57 -22.52
CA ARG A 206 0.22 12.20 -22.16
C ARG A 206 0.13 11.14 -21.05
N GLY A 207 -1.05 10.98 -20.46
CA GLY A 207 -1.35 9.90 -19.50
C GLY A 207 -0.77 10.08 -18.09
N TRP A 208 -0.29 11.28 -17.75
CA TRP A 208 0.25 11.66 -16.44
C TRP A 208 -0.73 12.50 -15.62
N LEU A 209 -2.01 12.14 -15.69
CA LEU A 209 -3.08 12.69 -14.85
C LEU A 209 -3.36 11.67 -13.76
N GLY A 210 -3.13 12.05 -12.50
CA GLY A 210 -3.45 11.24 -11.33
C GLY A 210 -4.87 11.50 -10.82
N PRO A 211 -5.52 10.50 -10.20
CA PRO A 211 -6.80 10.74 -9.55
C PRO A 211 -6.60 11.58 -8.29
N THR A 212 -7.45 12.59 -8.09
CA THR A 212 -7.33 13.60 -7.03
C THR A 212 -8.50 13.62 -6.06
N GLU A 213 -9.66 13.09 -6.45
CA GLU A 213 -10.88 13.12 -5.63
C GLU A 213 -10.97 11.89 -4.72
N ARG A 214 -10.73 12.06 -3.43
CA ARG A 214 -10.72 10.97 -2.45
C ARG A 214 -12.10 10.29 -2.33
N ILE A 215 -12.11 8.96 -2.33
CA ILE A 215 -13.32 8.17 -2.03
C ILE A 215 -13.39 7.94 -0.52
N GLU A 216 -14.16 8.78 0.19
CA GLU A 216 -14.13 8.87 1.65
C GLU A 216 -14.32 7.53 2.40
N GLU A 217 -15.17 6.63 1.88
CA GLU A 217 -15.42 5.34 2.55
C GLU A 217 -14.15 4.50 2.74
N HIS A 218 -13.22 4.49 1.79
CA HIS A 218 -11.97 3.74 1.96
C HIS A 218 -11.14 4.29 3.12
N PHE A 219 -11.15 5.60 3.34
CA PHE A 219 -10.39 6.27 4.39
C PHE A 219 -11.08 6.15 5.74
N HIS A 220 -12.43 6.21 5.77
CA HIS A 220 -13.19 5.81 6.95
C HIS A 220 -12.83 4.38 7.37
N ARG A 221 -12.84 3.43 6.43
CA ARG A 221 -12.47 2.02 6.72
C ARG A 221 -11.04 1.87 7.20
N LEU A 222 -10.08 2.59 6.61
CA LEU A 222 -8.70 2.64 7.09
C LEU A 222 -8.64 3.05 8.57
N LEU A 223 -9.25 4.20 8.90
CA LEU A 223 -9.22 4.73 10.25
C LEU A 223 -10.01 3.88 11.23
N ILE A 224 -11.15 3.30 10.83
CA ILE A 224 -11.94 2.39 11.67
C ILE A 224 -11.13 1.13 12.00
N SER A 225 -10.55 0.48 10.99
CA SER A 225 -9.69 -0.69 11.16
C SER A 225 -8.54 -0.38 12.12
N MET A 226 -7.84 0.73 11.87
CA MET A 226 -6.70 1.10 12.68
C MET A 226 -7.07 1.48 14.12
N GLY A 227 -8.21 2.15 14.31
CA GLY A 227 -8.72 2.48 15.64
C GLY A 227 -9.04 1.24 16.47
N TYR A 228 -9.79 0.29 15.90
CA TYR A 228 -10.07 -0.96 16.59
C TYR A 228 -8.82 -1.82 16.84
N ALA A 229 -7.85 -1.82 15.92
CA ALA A 229 -6.58 -2.48 16.12
C ALA A 229 -5.76 -1.80 17.23
N ALA A 230 -5.75 -0.46 17.28
CA ALA A 230 -5.05 0.36 18.27
C ALA A 230 -5.53 0.10 19.71
N GLN A 231 -6.83 -0.16 19.93
CA GLN A 231 -7.37 -0.60 21.23
C GLN A 231 -6.67 -1.86 21.77
N ARG A 232 -6.05 -2.65 20.87
CA ARG A 232 -5.33 -3.88 21.17
C ARG A 232 -3.81 -3.77 20.97
N MET A 233 -3.27 -2.55 20.94
CA MET A 233 -1.83 -2.23 20.81
C MET A 233 -1.29 -1.42 22.00
N PRO A 234 -1.20 -1.99 23.21
CA PRO A 234 -0.79 -1.26 24.42
C PRO A 234 0.62 -0.66 24.35
N SER A 235 1.49 -1.21 23.51
CA SER A 235 2.88 -0.76 23.39
C SER A 235 3.10 0.28 22.28
N LEU A 236 2.08 0.67 21.50
CA LEU A 236 2.27 1.52 20.33
C LEU A 236 2.78 2.92 20.74
N LYS A 237 3.84 3.35 20.07
CA LYS A 237 4.49 4.66 20.27
C LYS A 237 4.40 5.56 19.06
N SER A 238 4.44 4.97 17.87
CA SER A 238 4.35 5.69 16.62
C SER A 238 3.55 4.88 15.62
N LEU A 239 2.64 5.56 14.92
CA LEU A 239 2.05 5.06 13.70
C LEU A 239 2.12 6.12 12.59
N ARG A 240 2.47 5.69 11.38
CA ARG A 240 2.38 6.47 10.15
C ARG A 240 1.81 5.57 9.06
N PHE A 241 0.76 6.02 8.40
CA PHE A 241 0.19 5.36 7.23
C PHE A 241 0.05 6.40 6.13
N GLU A 242 0.77 6.22 5.02
CA GLU A 242 0.84 7.19 3.93
C GLU A 242 0.38 6.55 2.63
N ILE A 243 -0.59 7.20 1.99
CA ILE A 243 -1.09 6.85 0.67
C ILE A 243 -0.53 7.84 -0.34
N GLN A 244 0.23 7.32 -1.30
CA GLN A 244 0.90 8.09 -2.33
C GLN A 244 -0.05 8.40 -3.49
N SER A 245 -0.59 9.62 -3.50
CA SER A 245 -1.36 10.20 -4.59
C SER A 245 -0.91 11.65 -4.82
N GLU A 246 -1.49 12.34 -5.80
CA GLU A 246 -1.28 13.79 -5.95
C GLU A 246 -1.76 14.57 -4.73
N ASN A 247 -2.86 14.09 -4.13
CA ASN A 247 -3.48 14.59 -2.91
C ASN A 247 -3.19 13.63 -1.75
N GLU A 248 -1.89 13.57 -1.41
CA GLU A 248 -1.34 12.66 -0.41
C GLU A 248 -2.21 12.63 0.86
N PHE A 249 -2.39 11.43 1.41
CA PHE A 249 -3.07 11.23 2.68
C PHE A 249 -2.13 10.57 3.66
N ILE A 250 -1.91 11.21 4.79
CA ILE A 250 -1.08 10.70 5.87
C ILE A 250 -1.95 10.58 7.11
N LEU A 251 -2.07 9.39 7.68
CA LEU A 251 -2.53 9.18 9.05
C LEU A 251 -1.30 9.04 9.94
N TYR A 252 -1.28 9.75 11.06
CA TYR A 252 -0.19 9.62 12.03
C TYR A 252 -0.70 9.56 13.47
N PHE A 253 0.11 8.93 14.31
CA PHE A 253 -0.10 8.81 15.73
C PHE A 253 1.23 8.91 16.47
N ARG A 254 1.23 9.65 17.57
CA ARG A 254 2.40 9.80 18.46
C ARG A 254 1.96 9.64 19.90
N ASN A 255 2.58 8.72 20.63
CA ASN A 255 2.37 8.52 22.06
C ASN A 255 3.67 8.85 22.80
N THR A 256 3.76 10.10 23.23
CA THR A 256 4.88 10.63 24.00
C THR A 256 4.53 10.68 25.50
N ALA A 257 5.47 11.08 26.34
CA ALA A 257 5.19 11.25 27.77
C ALA A 257 4.28 12.46 28.06
N ASP A 258 4.29 13.46 27.17
CA ASP A 258 3.60 14.73 27.36
C ASP A 258 2.21 14.72 26.72
N GLU A 259 2.07 14.09 25.56
CA GLU A 259 0.83 14.07 24.79
C GLU A 259 0.69 12.79 23.95
N ILE A 260 -0.56 12.38 23.76
CA ILE A 260 -0.97 11.33 22.84
C ILE A 260 -1.81 11.98 21.75
N THR A 261 -1.30 11.99 20.53
CA THR A 261 -1.92 12.69 19.40
C THR A 261 -2.22 11.70 18.28
N LEU A 262 -3.43 11.80 17.74
CA LEU A 262 -3.84 11.21 16.47
C LEU A 262 -4.07 12.36 15.49
N GLY A 263 -3.56 12.26 14.27
CA GLY A 263 -3.80 13.29 13.26
C GLY A 263 -3.72 12.76 11.85
N TRP A 264 -4.16 13.59 10.91
CA TRP A 264 -4.13 13.30 9.50
C TRP A 264 -3.79 14.55 8.68
N GLU A 265 -2.97 14.36 7.65
CA GLU A 265 -2.58 15.39 6.70
C GLU A 265 -3.18 15.03 5.34
N CYS A 266 -4.04 15.88 4.79
CA CYS A 266 -4.63 15.66 3.47
C CYS A 266 -5.32 16.90 2.88
N TYR A 267 -5.32 17.00 1.55
CA TYR A 267 -6.10 17.96 0.79
C TYR A 267 -7.01 17.24 -0.22
N PRO A 268 -8.30 17.61 -0.36
CA PRO A 268 -9.09 18.43 0.55
C PRO A 268 -9.19 17.85 1.97
N GLU A 269 -9.62 18.69 2.92
CA GLU A 269 -9.78 18.33 4.33
C GLU A 269 -10.63 17.06 4.49
N TYR A 270 -10.18 16.15 5.36
CA TYR A 270 -10.90 14.94 5.71
C TYR A 270 -11.70 15.13 6.99
N GLN A 271 -12.98 14.76 6.94
CA GLN A 271 -13.89 14.80 8.08
C GLN A 271 -14.23 13.37 8.51
N PRO A 272 -13.74 12.91 9.68
CA PRO A 272 -14.10 11.61 10.23
C PRO A 272 -15.60 11.48 10.48
N ASP A 273 -16.18 10.32 10.17
CA ASP A 273 -17.57 10.02 10.53
C ASP A 273 -17.70 9.49 11.97
N GLU A 274 -18.94 9.26 12.40
CA GLU A 274 -19.24 8.72 13.74
C GLU A 274 -18.60 7.34 13.99
N ARG A 275 -18.40 6.53 12.94
CA ARG A 275 -17.79 5.20 13.06
C ARG A 275 -16.30 5.33 13.37
N VAL A 276 -15.61 6.25 12.71
CA VAL A 276 -14.21 6.59 13.01
C VAL A 276 -14.08 7.15 14.42
N ALA A 277 -14.94 8.10 14.78
CA ALA A 277 -14.95 8.70 16.11
C ALA A 277 -15.11 7.63 17.21
N LYS A 278 -16.03 6.68 16.99
CA LYS A 278 -16.25 5.55 17.88
C LYS A 278 -15.03 4.62 18.00
N ALA A 279 -14.36 4.32 16.89
CA ALA A 279 -13.21 3.42 16.87
C ALA A 279 -12.02 3.98 17.68
N TRP A 280 -11.84 5.30 17.66
CA TRP A 280 -10.73 5.99 18.35
C TRP A 280 -11.10 6.62 19.69
N ASN A 281 -12.38 6.60 20.09
CA ASN A 281 -12.89 7.26 21.30
C ASN A 281 -12.56 8.76 21.32
N ILE A 282 -12.82 9.42 20.20
CA ILE A 282 -12.62 10.86 20.00
C ILE A 282 -13.97 11.56 19.87
N ASP A 283 -14.03 12.79 20.34
CA ASP A 283 -15.15 13.67 20.04
C ASP A 283 -14.94 14.24 18.63
N PRO A 284 -15.90 14.10 17.69
CA PRO A 284 -15.79 14.69 16.36
C PRO A 284 -15.51 16.20 16.40
N ASP A 285 -15.98 16.91 17.43
CA ASP A 285 -15.83 18.36 17.57
C ASP A 285 -14.47 18.77 18.17
N ASP A 286 -13.67 17.82 18.68
CA ASP A 286 -12.36 18.09 19.31
C ASP A 286 -11.20 18.23 18.29
N SER A 287 -11.45 17.99 17.00
CA SER A 287 -10.41 18.11 15.98
C SER A 287 -9.92 19.55 15.83
N LYS A 288 -8.61 19.75 16.00
CA LYS A 288 -7.95 21.04 15.78
C LYS A 288 -7.30 21.01 14.39
N VAL A 289 -7.71 21.95 13.54
CA VAL A 289 -7.05 22.21 12.25
C VAL A 289 -5.91 23.19 12.49
N ASP A 290 -4.69 22.81 12.15
CA ASP A 290 -3.56 23.74 12.18
C ASP A 290 -3.59 24.61 10.92
N PHE A 291 -4.06 25.85 11.06
CA PHE A 291 -4.13 26.80 9.94
C PHE A 291 -2.76 27.21 9.39
N ALA A 292 -1.64 26.93 10.08
CA ALA A 292 -0.30 27.16 9.55
C ALA A 292 0.08 26.15 8.45
N TYR A 293 -0.50 24.95 8.51
CA TYR A 293 -0.39 23.88 7.53
C TYR A 293 -1.82 23.49 7.14
N GLN A 294 -2.43 24.22 6.20
CA GLN A 294 -3.87 24.25 5.85
C GLN A 294 -4.60 22.91 5.63
N TYR A 295 -3.92 21.78 5.80
CA TYR A 295 -4.33 20.42 5.50
C TYR A 295 -4.00 19.42 6.63
N ASP A 296 -3.51 19.87 7.79
CA ASP A 296 -3.21 19.03 8.97
C ASP A 296 -4.28 19.22 10.05
N ALA A 297 -4.92 18.12 10.43
CA ALA A 297 -5.89 18.06 11.51
C ALA A 297 -5.45 17.02 12.55
N SER A 298 -5.57 17.37 13.83
CA SER A 298 -5.21 16.46 14.92
C SER A 298 -6.14 16.55 16.12
N VAL A 299 -6.17 15.47 16.89
CA VAL A 299 -6.93 15.33 18.13
C VAL A 299 -6.05 14.71 19.21
N ALA A 300 -6.16 15.24 20.43
CA ALA A 300 -5.49 14.69 21.59
C ALA A 300 -6.32 13.54 22.17
N LEU A 301 -5.71 12.37 22.32
CA LEU A 301 -6.36 11.22 22.94
C LEU A 301 -6.23 11.30 24.47
N LYS A 302 -7.32 10.95 25.17
CA LYS A 302 -7.41 11.02 26.63
C LYS A 302 -6.55 9.96 27.34
N SER A 303 -6.38 8.80 26.72
CA SER A 303 -5.65 7.65 27.27
C SER A 303 -5.11 6.74 26.16
N TRP A 304 -4.19 5.85 26.52
CA TRP A 304 -3.70 4.80 25.62
C TRP A 304 -3.63 3.43 26.30
N PRO A 305 -4.11 2.33 25.67
CA PRO A 305 -4.91 2.30 24.43
C PRO A 305 -6.21 3.11 24.50
N PRO A 306 -6.82 3.45 23.36
CA PRO A 306 -8.16 4.02 23.35
C PRO A 306 -9.14 3.02 23.99
N GLU A 307 -9.91 3.44 24.97
CA GLU A 307 -10.97 2.59 25.55
C GLU A 307 -12.19 2.62 24.63
N PRO A 308 -12.89 1.50 24.40
CA PRO A 308 -14.11 1.52 23.59
C PRO A 308 -15.19 2.38 24.26
N HIS A 309 -15.92 3.17 23.47
CA HIS A 309 -17.14 3.84 23.94
C HIS A 309 -18.16 2.79 24.41
N SER A 310 -18.50 2.84 25.70
CA SER A 310 -19.56 2.06 26.34
C SER A 310 -20.96 2.47 25.88
#